data_AF-A0A135WL38-F1
#
_entry.id   AF-A0A135WL38-F1
#
_cell.length_a   1.000
_cell.length_b   1.000
_cell.length_c   1.000
_cell.angle_alpha   90.00
_cell.angle_beta   90.00
_cell.angle_gamma   90.00
#
_symmetry.space_group_name_H-M   'P 1'
#
loop_
_entity.id
_entity.type
_entity.pdbx_description
1 polymer ?
#
loop_
_entity_poly.entity_id
_entity_poly.type
_entity_poly.pdbx_seq_one_letter_code
_entity_poly.pdbx_strand_id
1 'polypeptide(L)'
;MKNYLKALLLFMLSIQALYSQCIISSPGSTKSVARASWGQSFRANCTSQVRSISFNSASNVPYNSQLVIKKGSNCNSPVIQTQTIHSIVDGVNTIVLEIPLNIVQNETYYFSVTVSNGTQWMIRFNQNNAVAGNLMTYTDGSSIDNCNWNFPGFDWNFSVNIPENIDLFIWAGQSNAQGWAGNANYYPSDINNLDSQIRLNYEFINNTSSAGWTRMGAQAGRFPNGHFGPEVSFARKMKGLGYNPAIFKYTEGSTSIYNHWKVPGGGGYYDKMKTKLKIAIDQLKSMGHTVTIKGFVWIQGESDSETQAYANAYKTSFLNIISDIRNNVAHNPVLPIVTGVDEQHPSVVNIPTVLNAHKEIANNDHFITFTSMIGLPKADVTHLTPAGLVTHGNIIYDAMACLLGHACPPGIGLKQNETVSENVGNVVIYPSPATDIVHIRNINKVDLNELKISDITGQDLTKQISWYESNSGIFTSKVSKLRPGLYFVYISSRLAGKFYKE
;
A
#
# COMPACT_ATOMS: atom_id res chain seq x y z
N MET A 1 34.73 11.70 10.75
CA MET A 1 33.67 12.06 11.73
C MET A 1 32.90 13.34 11.39
N LYS A 2 33.47 14.56 11.34
CA LYS A 2 32.69 15.81 11.13
C LYS A 2 31.77 15.83 9.89
N ASN A 3 32.17 15.22 8.77
CA ASN A 3 31.32 15.15 7.57
C ASN A 3 30.15 14.14 7.70
N TYR A 4 30.33 13.06 8.46
CA TYR A 4 29.24 12.12 8.77
C TYR A 4 28.19 12.75 9.68
N LEU A 5 28.59 13.58 10.66
CA LEU A 5 27.63 14.33 11.47
C LEU A 5 26.82 15.33 10.65
N LYS A 6 27.43 16.01 9.66
CA LYS A 6 26.69 16.90 8.74
C LYS A 6 25.70 16.14 7.86
N ALA A 7 26.08 14.97 7.34
CA ALA A 7 25.16 14.12 6.58
C ALA A 7 24.00 13.62 7.46
N LEU A 8 24.28 13.13 8.67
CA LEU A 8 23.26 12.68 9.61
C LEU A 8 22.32 13.81 10.06
N LEU A 9 22.84 15.02 10.26
CA LEU A 9 22.04 16.19 10.64
C LEU A 9 21.17 16.68 9.47
N LEU A 10 21.66 16.69 8.23
CA LEU A 10 20.82 16.93 7.06
C LEU A 10 19.76 15.84 6.88
N PHE A 11 20.09 14.58 7.15
CA PHE A 11 19.16 13.46 7.05
C PHE A 11 18.07 13.53 8.13
N MET A 12 18.40 13.92 9.36
CA MET A 12 17.41 14.17 10.43
C MET A 12 16.55 15.42 10.16
N LEU A 13 17.12 16.48 9.61
CA LEU A 13 16.37 17.66 9.17
C LEU A 13 15.44 17.34 7.98
N SER A 14 15.81 16.42 7.06
CA SER A 14 14.90 15.94 6.01
C SER A 14 13.84 14.97 6.51
N ILE A 15 14.11 14.18 7.56
CA ILE A 15 13.09 13.32 8.20
C ILE A 15 12.02 14.16 8.89
N GLN A 16 12.36 15.31 9.47
CA GLN A 16 11.37 16.27 9.99
C GLN A 16 10.48 16.90 8.91
N ALA A 17 10.85 16.81 7.62
CA ALA A 17 10.08 17.36 6.51
C ALA A 17 9.04 16.39 5.90
N LEU A 18 8.95 15.14 6.38
CA LEU A 18 8.16 14.07 5.74
C LEU A 18 6.86 13.66 6.46
N TYR A 19 6.45 14.41 7.48
CA TYR A 19 5.07 14.42 7.98
C TYR A 19 4.44 15.79 7.76
N SER A 20 4.42 16.25 6.51
CA SER A 20 3.64 17.41 6.10
C SER A 20 2.14 17.08 6.15
N GLN A 21 1.58 17.12 7.37
CA GLN A 21 0.15 17.39 7.52
C GLN A 21 -0.18 18.61 6.65
N CYS A 22 -1.28 18.56 5.90
CA CYS A 22 -1.70 19.73 5.14
C CYS A 22 -2.24 20.77 6.14
N ILE A 23 -1.35 21.63 6.62
CA ILE A 23 -1.65 22.70 7.54
C ILE A 23 -2.18 23.84 6.70
N ILE A 24 -3.48 24.07 6.85
CA ILE A 24 -4.16 25.15 6.19
C ILE A 24 -4.14 26.33 7.17
N SER A 25 -3.37 27.37 6.84
CA SER A 25 -3.09 28.48 7.75
C SER A 25 -3.93 29.72 7.44
N SER A 26 -4.30 30.45 8.49
CA SER A 26 -5.16 31.64 8.41
C SER A 26 -4.73 32.75 9.40
N PRO A 27 -4.84 34.04 9.05
CA PRO A 27 -4.40 35.16 9.91
C PRO A 27 -5.54 35.98 10.55
N GLY A 28 -5.53 36.22 11.88
CA GLY A 28 -6.28 37.34 12.49
C GLY A 28 -6.59 37.29 14.00
N SER A 29 -7.45 38.22 14.49
CA SER A 29 -7.57 38.64 15.92
C SER A 29 -9.00 39.04 16.39
N THR A 30 -9.29 38.87 17.71
CA THR A 30 -10.56 38.58 18.49
C THR A 30 -11.76 39.60 18.52
N LYS A 31 -13.01 39.23 18.07
CA LYS A 31 -14.38 39.70 18.50
C LYS A 31 -15.56 38.81 17.93
N SER A 32 -16.77 38.82 18.54
CA SER A 32 -17.93 37.92 18.22
C SER A 32 -19.30 38.62 18.02
N VAL A 33 -20.12 38.19 17.03
CA VAL A 33 -21.52 38.67 16.74
C VAL A 33 -22.33 37.56 16.00
N ALA A 34 -23.68 37.51 16.07
CA ALA A 34 -24.53 36.59 15.28
C ALA A 34 -24.69 37.04 13.81
N ARG A 35 -24.72 36.08 12.85
CA ARG A 35 -24.72 36.36 11.38
C ARG A 35 -25.34 35.22 10.56
N ALA A 36 -25.61 35.44 9.27
CA ALA A 36 -26.28 34.46 8.41
C ALA A 36 -25.37 33.49 7.60
N SER A 37 -24.01 33.55 7.66
CA SER A 37 -23.19 33.09 6.50
C SER A 37 -21.71 32.57 6.73
N TRP A 38 -21.35 31.87 7.81
CA TRP A 38 -19.93 31.64 8.24
C TRP A 38 -18.98 30.85 7.30
N GLY A 39 -17.80 31.41 7.00
CA GLY A 39 -16.83 30.96 5.97
C GLY A 39 -15.41 31.54 6.03
N GLN A 40 -14.32 30.87 5.62
CA GLN A 40 -12.93 31.28 5.95
C GLN A 40 -12.00 31.27 4.74
N SER A 41 -10.97 32.12 4.76
CA SER A 41 -9.85 32.08 3.82
C SER A 41 -8.65 31.34 4.38
N PHE A 42 -8.00 30.64 3.46
CA PHE A 42 -7.10 29.55 3.75
C PHE A 42 -6.02 29.48 2.69
N ARG A 43 -4.76 29.50 3.10
CA ARG A 43 -3.66 29.19 2.19
C ARG A 43 -3.22 27.74 2.41
N ALA A 44 -3.25 26.95 1.36
CA ALA A 44 -2.82 25.56 1.43
C ALA A 44 -1.28 25.47 1.45
N ASN A 45 -0.71 24.77 2.44
CA ASN A 45 0.73 24.47 2.45
C ASN A 45 1.10 23.25 1.58
N CYS A 46 0.12 22.56 1.00
CA CYS A 46 0.27 21.31 0.25
C CYS A 46 -0.66 21.26 -0.99
N THR A 47 -0.42 20.30 -1.89
CA THR A 47 -1.36 19.92 -2.97
C THR A 47 -2.05 18.60 -2.59
N SER A 48 -3.38 18.56 -2.55
CA SER A 48 -4.17 17.48 -1.91
C SER A 48 -5.65 17.51 -2.32
N GLN A 49 -6.43 16.49 -1.96
CA GLN A 49 -7.90 16.51 -2.00
C GLN A 49 -8.52 16.72 -0.62
N VAL A 50 -9.32 17.76 -0.45
CA VAL A 50 -10.25 17.89 0.70
C VAL A 50 -11.46 16.98 0.44
N ARG A 51 -11.82 16.14 1.42
CA ARG A 51 -12.98 15.23 1.34
C ARG A 51 -14.07 15.50 2.37
N SER A 52 -13.74 16.07 3.52
CA SER A 52 -14.73 16.60 4.44
C SER A 52 -14.23 17.85 5.12
N ILE A 53 -15.18 18.66 5.57
CA ILE A 53 -14.93 19.89 6.30
C ILE A 53 -15.88 19.95 7.48
N SER A 54 -15.39 20.31 8.66
CA SER A 54 -16.21 20.39 9.86
C SER A 54 -16.04 21.70 10.61
N PHE A 55 -17.12 22.13 11.26
CA PHE A 55 -17.21 23.40 11.97
C PHE A 55 -18.12 23.30 13.19
N ASN A 56 -17.99 24.23 14.15
CA ASN A 56 -18.74 24.19 15.41
C ASN A 56 -19.79 25.32 15.48
N SER A 57 -21.06 24.94 15.51
CA SER A 57 -22.19 25.86 15.67
C SER A 57 -22.54 26.05 17.15
N ALA A 58 -23.06 27.22 17.50
CA ALA A 58 -23.73 27.52 18.77
C ALA A 58 -25.26 27.68 18.60
N SER A 59 -25.82 27.11 17.52
CA SER A 59 -27.22 27.29 17.11
C SER A 59 -27.71 26.11 16.28
N ASN A 60 -28.99 25.77 16.45
CA ASN A 60 -29.70 24.87 15.53
C ASN A 60 -30.32 25.70 14.40
N VAL A 61 -30.02 25.33 13.15
CA VAL A 61 -30.60 25.91 11.93
C VAL A 61 -31.33 24.79 11.19
N PRO A 62 -32.66 24.66 11.33
CA PRO A 62 -33.46 23.60 10.70
C PRO A 62 -33.78 23.92 9.22
N TYR A 63 -32.94 24.71 8.56
CA TYR A 63 -33.17 25.22 7.21
C TYR A 63 -31.98 24.87 6.30
N ASN A 64 -32.27 24.64 5.02
CA ASN A 64 -31.25 24.47 4.00
C ASN A 64 -30.27 25.67 4.04
N SER A 65 -28.99 25.32 4.07
CA SER A 65 -27.84 26.22 3.96
C SER A 65 -26.98 25.76 2.78
N GLN A 66 -26.07 26.61 2.30
CA GLN A 66 -25.14 26.27 1.22
C GLN A 66 -23.70 26.44 1.67
N LEU A 67 -22.92 25.36 1.60
CA LEU A 67 -21.48 25.46 1.49
C LEU A 67 -21.13 25.99 0.09
N VAL A 68 -20.32 27.05 0.04
CA VAL A 68 -19.78 27.67 -1.16
C VAL A 68 -18.27 27.70 -1.03
N ILE A 69 -17.56 27.27 -2.06
CA ILE A 69 -16.10 27.22 -2.12
C ILE A 69 -15.66 28.10 -3.29
N LYS A 70 -14.69 28.97 -3.05
CA LYS A 70 -14.17 29.98 -3.98
C LYS A 70 -12.64 29.88 -4.06
N LYS A 71 -12.06 30.12 -5.24
CA LYS A 71 -10.59 30.22 -5.40
C LYS A 71 -10.15 31.67 -5.26
N GLY A 72 -9.56 32.01 -4.11
CA GLY A 72 -9.10 33.34 -3.76
C GLY A 72 -9.23 33.62 -2.26
N SER A 73 -9.02 34.87 -1.86
CA SER A 73 -8.87 35.27 -0.45
C SER A 73 -10.14 35.80 0.22
N ASN A 74 -11.24 36.03 -0.50
CA ASN A 74 -12.41 36.74 0.02
C ASN A 74 -13.74 36.35 -0.65
N CYS A 75 -14.83 36.94 -0.17
CA CYS A 75 -16.20 36.70 -0.66
C CYS A 75 -16.40 37.00 -2.16
N ASN A 76 -15.56 37.85 -2.77
CA ASN A 76 -15.68 38.23 -4.17
C ASN A 76 -14.85 37.33 -5.12
N SER A 77 -14.22 36.29 -4.57
CA SER A 77 -13.41 35.33 -5.34
C SER A 77 -14.30 34.38 -6.18
N PRO A 78 -13.86 33.90 -7.36
CA PRO A 78 -14.64 33.01 -8.21
C PRO A 78 -15.09 31.73 -7.49
N VAL A 79 -16.38 31.41 -7.56
CA VAL A 79 -16.96 30.15 -7.06
C VAL A 79 -16.42 28.98 -7.89
N ILE A 80 -15.94 27.94 -7.22
CA ILE A 80 -15.43 26.71 -7.84
C ILE A 80 -16.27 25.48 -7.48
N GLN A 81 -17.01 25.52 -6.36
CA GLN A 81 -17.88 24.43 -5.93
C GLN A 81 -18.96 24.95 -4.96
N THR A 82 -20.13 24.32 -4.97
CA THR A 82 -21.20 24.53 -3.98
C THR A 82 -21.76 23.18 -3.53
N GLN A 83 -22.37 23.13 -2.34
CA GLN A 83 -23.05 21.95 -1.81
C GLN A 83 -24.16 22.37 -0.83
N THR A 84 -25.29 21.67 -0.85
CA THR A 84 -26.39 21.91 0.08
C THR A 84 -26.12 21.24 1.43
N ILE A 85 -26.41 21.95 2.52
CA ILE A 85 -26.42 21.44 3.90
C ILE A 85 -27.87 21.52 4.39
N HIS A 86 -28.50 20.38 4.69
CA HIS A 86 -29.94 20.34 5.00
C HIS A 86 -30.31 20.97 6.36
N SER A 87 -29.42 20.88 7.33
CA SER A 87 -29.55 21.53 8.62
C SER A 87 -28.17 21.72 9.27
N ILE A 88 -28.07 22.68 10.17
CA ILE A 88 -26.92 22.86 11.06
C ILE A 88 -27.41 22.54 12.48
N VAL A 89 -26.71 21.69 13.21
CA VAL A 89 -27.04 21.37 14.61
C VAL A 89 -26.12 22.10 15.57
N ASP A 90 -26.59 22.33 16.79
CA ASP A 90 -25.74 22.85 17.86
C ASP A 90 -24.60 21.87 18.18
N GLY A 91 -23.35 22.31 18.04
CA GLY A 91 -22.15 21.47 18.17
C GLY A 91 -21.38 21.29 16.85
N VAL A 92 -20.61 20.19 16.75
CA VAL A 92 -19.76 19.91 15.58
C VAL A 92 -20.60 19.38 14.42
N ASN A 93 -20.53 20.07 13.29
CA ASN A 93 -21.14 19.72 12.01
C ASN A 93 -20.02 19.26 11.07
N THR A 94 -20.11 18.06 10.49
CA THR A 94 -19.13 17.54 9.53
C THR A 94 -19.79 17.31 8.18
N ILE A 95 -19.36 18.06 7.17
CA ILE A 95 -19.86 17.99 5.79
C ILE A 95 -18.88 17.17 4.97
N VAL A 96 -19.32 16.03 4.44
CA VAL A 96 -18.58 15.26 3.43
C VAL A 96 -18.86 15.87 2.07
N LEU A 97 -17.82 16.21 1.32
CA LEU A 97 -17.96 16.79 -0.01
C LEU A 97 -18.40 15.72 -1.01
N GLU A 98 -19.51 15.96 -1.71
CA GLU A 98 -20.01 15.09 -2.80
C GLU A 98 -18.96 14.94 -3.91
N ILE A 99 -18.23 16.02 -4.19
CA ILE A 99 -17.08 16.05 -5.10
C ILE A 99 -15.86 16.49 -4.27
N PRO A 100 -14.79 15.68 -4.16
CA PRO A 100 -13.57 16.08 -3.47
C PRO A 100 -12.93 17.32 -4.11
N LEU A 101 -12.59 18.32 -3.29
CA LEU A 101 -11.96 19.55 -3.76
C LEU A 101 -10.44 19.35 -3.89
N ASN A 102 -9.90 19.52 -5.10
CA ASN A 102 -8.45 19.58 -5.30
C ASN A 102 -7.90 20.95 -4.85
N ILE A 103 -7.08 20.96 -3.81
CA ILE A 103 -6.31 22.13 -3.36
C ILE A 103 -4.86 22.04 -3.84
N VAL A 104 -4.24 23.19 -4.11
CA VAL A 104 -2.88 23.30 -4.64
C VAL A 104 -2.00 24.12 -3.69
N GLN A 105 -0.74 23.71 -3.53
CA GLN A 105 0.21 24.39 -2.65
C GLN A 105 0.35 25.88 -2.98
N ASN A 106 0.40 26.72 -1.95
CA ASN A 106 0.49 28.18 -1.98
C ASN A 106 -0.74 28.93 -2.54
N GLU A 107 -1.72 28.24 -3.12
CA GLU A 107 -3.00 28.82 -3.53
C GLU A 107 -3.88 29.15 -2.31
N THR A 108 -4.78 30.12 -2.50
CA THR A 108 -5.72 30.56 -1.47
C THR A 108 -7.15 30.20 -1.85
N TYR A 109 -7.92 29.73 -0.88
CA TYR A 109 -9.31 29.31 -1.03
C TYR A 109 -10.17 29.97 0.03
N TYR A 110 -11.42 30.28 -0.31
CA TYR A 110 -12.43 30.84 0.58
C TYR A 110 -13.64 29.91 0.61
N PHE A 111 -14.02 29.43 1.79
CA PHE A 111 -15.19 28.56 2.03
C PHE A 111 -16.28 29.40 2.73
N SER A 112 -17.57 29.08 2.62
CA SER A 112 -18.64 29.75 3.39
C SER A 112 -19.96 28.99 3.45
N VAL A 113 -20.69 29.09 4.57
CA VAL A 113 -21.99 28.47 4.82
C VAL A 113 -23.08 29.53 4.97
N THR A 114 -23.79 29.82 3.89
CA THR A 114 -24.91 30.77 3.87
C THR A 114 -26.23 30.05 4.18
N VAL A 115 -27.00 30.53 5.17
CA VAL A 115 -28.37 30.03 5.39
C VAL A 115 -29.30 30.64 4.36
N SER A 116 -29.98 29.81 3.57
CA SER A 116 -30.69 30.25 2.35
C SER A 116 -31.87 31.19 2.59
N ASN A 117 -32.39 31.27 3.82
CA ASN A 117 -33.48 32.18 4.21
C ASN A 117 -33.01 33.41 5.00
N GLY A 118 -31.70 33.64 5.13
CA GLY A 118 -31.14 34.76 5.88
C GLY A 118 -31.20 34.66 7.41
N THR A 119 -31.63 33.52 7.96
CA THR A 119 -31.64 33.29 9.43
C THR A 119 -30.24 33.47 9.99
N GLN A 120 -30.11 34.30 11.03
CA GLN A 120 -28.85 34.47 11.75
C GLN A 120 -28.59 33.28 12.68
N TRP A 121 -27.36 32.80 12.69
CA TRP A 121 -26.89 31.73 13.54
C TRP A 121 -25.55 32.10 14.19
N MET A 122 -25.29 31.49 15.34
CA MET A 122 -24.08 31.70 16.11
C MET A 122 -23.13 30.51 15.96
N ILE A 123 -21.86 30.81 16.21
CA ILE A 123 -20.72 29.91 16.07
C ILE A 123 -20.04 29.69 17.42
N ARG A 124 -19.49 28.50 17.66
CA ARG A 124 -18.65 28.25 18.83
C ARG A 124 -17.18 28.45 18.48
N PHE A 125 -16.56 29.37 19.18
CA PHE A 125 -15.11 29.59 19.14
C PHE A 125 -14.42 28.56 20.04
N ASN A 126 -13.41 27.83 19.53
CA ASN A 126 -12.71 26.81 20.31
C ASN A 126 -11.43 27.40 20.93
N GLN A 127 -11.32 27.42 22.26
CA GLN A 127 -10.17 27.99 22.96
C GLN A 127 -9.11 26.97 23.40
N ASN A 128 -9.38 25.65 23.36
CA ASN A 128 -8.60 24.69 24.17
C ASN A 128 -8.04 23.43 23.45
N ASN A 129 -8.32 23.17 22.17
CA ASN A 129 -7.80 21.96 21.49
C ASN A 129 -6.72 22.27 20.45
N ALA A 130 -5.56 21.63 20.62
CA ALA A 130 -4.48 21.64 19.63
C ALA A 130 -4.87 20.81 18.38
N VAL A 131 -5.13 21.51 17.28
CA VAL A 131 -5.14 20.97 15.91
C VAL A 131 -4.19 21.83 15.07
N ALA A 132 -3.45 21.25 14.15
CA ALA A 132 -2.40 21.96 13.40
C ALA A 132 -2.98 22.90 12.32
N GLY A 133 -3.22 24.15 12.70
CA GLY A 133 -3.69 25.22 11.81
C GLY A 133 -4.35 26.35 12.60
N ASN A 134 -4.28 27.58 12.09
CA ASN A 134 -4.97 28.74 12.67
C ASN A 134 -6.30 29.03 11.93
N LEU A 135 -7.19 29.78 12.57
CA LEU A 135 -8.57 29.38 12.93
C LEU A 135 -9.49 30.66 12.82
N MET A 136 -10.42 30.83 11.83
CA MET A 136 -10.88 32.19 11.37
C MET A 136 -12.03 32.39 10.29
N THR A 137 -13.32 32.71 10.56
CA THR A 137 -14.39 32.87 9.48
C THR A 137 -14.90 34.30 9.11
N TYR A 138 -15.96 34.38 8.29
CA TYR A 138 -16.52 35.50 7.48
C TYR A 138 -17.99 35.22 7.14
N THR A 139 -18.87 36.22 7.02
CA THR A 139 -20.27 36.02 6.55
C THR A 139 -20.73 37.09 5.58
N ASP A 140 -21.52 36.73 4.57
CA ASP A 140 -22.35 37.69 3.83
C ASP A 140 -23.85 37.48 4.08
N GLY A 141 -24.47 38.55 4.58
CA GLY A 141 -25.89 38.84 4.44
C GLY A 141 -26.14 40.36 4.34
N SER A 142 -25.35 41.08 3.53
CA SER A 142 -25.58 42.48 3.12
C SER A 142 -24.56 42.99 2.08
N SER A 143 -25.03 43.34 0.88
CA SER A 143 -24.38 44.18 -0.16
C SER A 143 -22.85 44.08 -0.35
N ILE A 144 -22.45 43.27 -1.35
CA ILE A 144 -21.31 43.33 -2.32
C ILE A 144 -20.01 44.09 -1.95
N ASP A 145 -20.06 45.29 -1.37
CA ASP A 145 -18.92 46.22 -1.23
C ASP A 145 -18.12 46.04 0.09
N ASN A 146 -18.53 45.14 0.98
CA ASN A 146 -18.17 45.18 2.41
C ASN A 146 -17.22 44.06 2.90
N CYS A 147 -16.52 43.32 2.03
CA CYS A 147 -15.71 42.11 2.34
C CYS A 147 -14.50 42.27 3.31
N ASN A 148 -14.39 43.37 4.07
CA ASN A 148 -13.20 43.76 4.84
C ASN A 148 -13.34 43.65 6.38
N TRP A 149 -14.18 42.75 6.89
CA TRP A 149 -14.32 42.52 8.35
C TRP A 149 -13.70 41.18 8.78
N ASN A 150 -12.86 41.24 9.82
CA ASN A 150 -12.05 40.13 10.31
C ASN A 150 -12.78 39.40 11.46
N PHE A 151 -13.22 38.13 11.30
CA PHE A 151 -14.00 37.40 12.33
C PHE A 151 -13.30 36.12 12.89
N PRO A 152 -12.45 36.29 13.91
CA PRO A 152 -11.49 35.33 14.47
C PRO A 152 -12.09 34.13 15.21
N GLY A 153 -11.55 32.93 14.98
CA GLY A 153 -11.69 31.78 15.88
C GLY A 153 -12.96 30.93 15.76
N PHE A 154 -13.77 31.05 14.70
CA PHE A 154 -14.46 29.85 14.21
C PHE A 154 -13.66 29.32 13.05
N ASP A 155 -13.60 28.00 13.02
CA ASP A 155 -12.56 27.31 12.33
C ASP A 155 -13.11 26.09 11.63
N TRP A 156 -12.70 25.95 10.38
CA TRP A 156 -12.93 24.73 9.66
C TRP A 156 -11.79 23.76 9.93
N ASN A 157 -12.14 22.56 10.39
CA ASN A 157 -11.21 21.43 10.40
C ASN A 157 -11.41 20.66 9.09
N PHE A 158 -10.31 20.37 8.40
CA PHE A 158 -10.33 19.72 7.09
C PHE A 158 -9.85 18.28 7.20
N SER A 159 -10.60 17.35 6.58
CA SER A 159 -10.03 16.06 6.20
C SER A 159 -9.43 16.19 4.80
N VAL A 160 -8.15 16.57 4.77
CA VAL A 160 -7.28 16.51 3.59
C VAL A 160 -6.76 15.09 3.38
N ASN A 161 -6.73 14.63 2.14
CA ASN A 161 -6.07 13.39 1.77
C ASN A 161 -4.71 13.72 1.17
N ILE A 162 -3.67 13.55 1.97
CA ILE A 162 -2.29 13.87 1.59
C ILE A 162 -1.81 12.80 0.60
N PRO A 163 -1.25 13.18 -0.56
CA PRO A 163 -0.56 12.23 -1.44
C PRO A 163 0.50 11.44 -0.65
N GLU A 164 0.37 10.12 -0.69
CA GLU A 164 1.26 9.18 0.02
C GLU A 164 1.80 8.19 -1.01
N ASN A 165 2.96 7.61 -0.71
CA ASN A 165 3.36 6.37 -1.36
C ASN A 165 2.74 5.22 -0.57
N ILE A 166 1.93 4.39 -1.23
CA ILE A 166 1.25 3.24 -0.62
C ILE A 166 1.96 1.95 -1.02
N ASP A 167 2.31 1.16 -0.01
CA ASP A 167 2.92 -0.16 -0.16
C ASP A 167 1.83 -1.23 -0.16
N LEU A 168 1.37 -1.63 -1.34
CA LEU A 168 0.26 -2.55 -1.50
C LEU A 168 0.71 -4.01 -1.43
N PHE A 169 0.11 -4.78 -0.54
CA PHE A 169 0.25 -6.23 -0.45
C PHE A 169 -1.07 -6.89 -0.87
N ILE A 170 -0.99 -7.83 -1.79
CA ILE A 170 -2.12 -8.66 -2.23
C ILE A 170 -2.17 -9.88 -1.32
N TRP A 171 -3.33 -10.19 -0.75
CA TRP A 171 -3.54 -11.30 0.17
C TRP A 171 -4.69 -12.18 -0.32
N ALA A 172 -4.39 -13.41 -0.72
CA ALA A 172 -5.39 -14.29 -1.34
C ALA A 172 -5.22 -15.77 -0.97
N GLY A 173 -6.26 -16.55 -1.27
CA GLY A 173 -6.33 -17.97 -0.97
C GLY A 173 -7.61 -18.35 -0.23
N GLN A 174 -7.55 -19.42 0.56
CA GLN A 174 -8.75 -20.03 1.13
C GLN A 174 -8.97 -19.71 2.62
N SER A 175 -9.64 -20.59 3.37
CA SER A 175 -10.07 -20.38 4.76
C SER A 175 -8.93 -20.02 5.73
N ASN A 176 -7.71 -20.54 5.53
CA ASN A 176 -6.53 -20.15 6.31
C ASN A 176 -5.96 -18.76 5.91
N ALA A 177 -6.13 -18.33 4.65
CA ALA A 177 -5.86 -16.95 4.23
C ALA A 177 -6.93 -15.97 4.78
N GLN A 178 -8.19 -16.40 4.80
CA GLN A 178 -9.34 -15.65 5.34
C GLN A 178 -9.20 -15.41 6.86
N GLY A 179 -8.63 -16.38 7.59
CA GLY A 179 -8.64 -16.40 9.05
C GLY A 179 -9.93 -16.98 9.61
N TRP A 180 -10.34 -18.17 9.11
CA TRP A 180 -11.62 -18.79 9.43
C TRP A 180 -11.91 -18.91 10.94
N ALA A 181 -11.01 -19.41 11.78
CA ALA A 181 -11.26 -19.45 13.23
C ALA A 181 -10.82 -18.17 13.98
N GLY A 182 -10.43 -17.10 13.28
CA GLY A 182 -9.97 -15.83 13.83
C GLY A 182 -11.10 -14.96 14.38
N ASN A 183 -11.81 -15.42 15.42
CA ASN A 183 -12.87 -14.65 16.08
C ASN A 183 -12.33 -13.36 16.72
N ALA A 184 -12.90 -12.20 16.37
CA ALA A 184 -12.44 -10.89 16.82
C ALA A 184 -12.60 -10.64 18.34
N ASN A 185 -13.28 -11.50 19.09
CA ASN A 185 -13.16 -11.51 20.56
C ASN A 185 -11.71 -11.73 21.04
N TYR A 186 -10.86 -12.30 20.19
CA TYR A 186 -9.44 -12.52 20.40
C TYR A 186 -8.57 -11.69 19.44
N TYR A 187 -9.10 -10.57 18.94
CA TYR A 187 -8.35 -9.66 18.07
C TYR A 187 -7.10 -9.14 18.81
N PRO A 188 -5.90 -9.16 18.19
CA PRO A 188 -4.66 -8.85 18.89
C PRO A 188 -4.62 -7.37 19.30
N SER A 189 -4.29 -7.11 20.56
CA SER A 189 -4.20 -5.75 21.13
C SER A 189 -3.33 -4.81 20.27
N ASP A 190 -3.83 -3.62 19.97
CA ASP A 190 -3.13 -2.59 19.20
C ASP A 190 -2.57 -1.49 20.12
N ILE A 191 -1.57 -1.85 20.93
CA ILE A 191 -0.96 -0.98 21.94
C ILE A 191 -0.44 0.34 21.34
N ASN A 192 -0.01 0.31 20.07
CA ASN A 192 0.60 1.45 19.38
C ASN A 192 -0.38 2.16 18.41
N ASN A 193 -1.67 1.80 18.42
CA ASN A 193 -2.70 2.33 17.52
C ASN A 193 -2.28 2.31 16.03
N LEU A 194 -1.58 1.25 15.61
CA LEU A 194 -1.09 1.08 14.24
C LEU A 194 -2.21 0.78 13.25
N ASP A 195 -3.29 0.15 13.67
CA ASP A 195 -4.40 -0.24 12.80
C ASP A 195 -5.06 0.97 12.14
N SER A 196 -5.16 2.08 12.88
CA SER A 196 -5.62 3.38 12.39
C SER A 196 -4.78 3.95 11.24
N GLN A 197 -3.54 3.48 11.08
CA GLN A 197 -2.58 3.93 10.06
C GLN A 197 -2.48 2.95 8.87
N ILE A 198 -2.98 1.72 9.02
CA ILE A 198 -2.93 0.66 8.01
C ILE A 198 -4.24 0.66 7.22
N ARG A 199 -4.16 0.49 5.90
CA ARG A 199 -5.35 0.43 5.04
C ARG A 199 -5.72 -1.04 4.74
N LEU A 200 -7.00 -1.36 4.79
CA LEU A 200 -7.54 -2.69 4.46
C LEU A 200 -8.68 -2.53 3.47
N ASN A 201 -8.69 -3.35 2.41
CA ASN A 201 -9.83 -3.55 1.52
C ASN A 201 -9.96 -5.07 1.34
N TYR A 202 -11.11 -5.64 1.73
CA TYR A 202 -11.31 -7.08 1.81
C TYR A 202 -12.59 -7.53 1.12
N GLU A 203 -12.53 -8.69 0.47
CA GLU A 203 -13.68 -9.47 0.02
C GLU A 203 -13.58 -10.89 0.58
N PHE A 204 -14.53 -11.25 1.43
CA PHE A 204 -14.84 -12.63 1.77
C PHE A 204 -15.98 -13.06 0.85
N ILE A 205 -15.66 -13.83 -0.19
CA ILE A 205 -16.61 -14.14 -1.26
C ILE A 205 -17.87 -14.80 -0.67
N ASN A 206 -19.04 -14.50 -1.25
CA ASN A 206 -20.35 -14.99 -0.82
C ASN A 206 -20.78 -14.61 0.62
N ASN A 207 -19.97 -13.84 1.36
CA ASN A 207 -20.23 -13.47 2.75
C ASN A 207 -20.31 -11.95 2.93
N THR A 208 -19.20 -11.23 2.74
CA THR A 208 -19.15 -9.77 2.94
C THR A 208 -17.91 -9.14 2.30
N SER A 209 -17.93 -7.82 2.12
CA SER A 209 -16.75 -7.05 1.73
C SER A 209 -16.78 -5.64 2.31
N SER A 210 -15.62 -5.00 2.38
CA SER A 210 -15.52 -3.58 2.68
C SER A 210 -16.03 -2.73 1.52
N ALA A 211 -16.67 -1.60 1.83
CA ALA A 211 -17.12 -0.61 0.84
C ALA A 211 -15.96 0.24 0.24
N GLY A 212 -14.83 -0.39 -0.08
CA GLY A 212 -13.56 0.26 -0.43
C GLY A 212 -12.53 0.17 0.70
N TRP A 213 -11.59 1.10 0.73
CA TRP A 213 -10.53 1.14 1.75
C TRP A 213 -11.04 1.60 3.11
N THR A 214 -10.94 0.73 4.11
CA THR A 214 -11.12 1.02 5.53
C THR A 214 -9.77 0.99 6.26
N ARG A 215 -9.76 1.24 7.58
CA ARG A 215 -8.60 0.97 8.44
C ARG A 215 -8.53 -0.51 8.81
N MET A 216 -7.35 -0.97 9.20
CA MET A 216 -7.19 -2.33 9.72
C MET A 216 -8.10 -2.52 10.95
N GLY A 217 -8.62 -3.73 11.13
CA GLY A 217 -9.59 -4.02 12.17
C GLY A 217 -10.28 -5.37 11.97
N ALA A 218 -11.32 -5.62 12.77
CA ALA A 218 -12.20 -6.76 12.59
C ALA A 218 -13.03 -6.63 11.30
N GLN A 219 -13.14 -7.73 10.57
CA GLN A 219 -13.90 -7.90 9.33
C GLN A 219 -15.26 -8.53 9.62
N ALA A 220 -16.33 -8.13 8.92
CA ALA A 220 -17.68 -8.63 9.18
C ALA A 220 -17.89 -10.08 8.67
N GLY A 221 -19.11 -10.61 8.81
CA GLY A 221 -19.57 -11.76 8.01
C GLY A 221 -19.26 -13.16 8.53
N ARG A 222 -18.59 -13.33 9.69
CA ARG A 222 -18.35 -14.67 10.27
C ARG A 222 -18.69 -14.86 11.74
N PHE A 223 -18.35 -13.91 12.60
CA PHE A 223 -18.75 -13.91 14.01
C PHE A 223 -19.46 -12.58 14.34
N PRO A 224 -20.24 -12.48 15.43
CA PRO A 224 -21.00 -11.27 15.77
C PRO A 224 -20.12 -10.01 15.89
N ASN A 225 -18.94 -10.14 16.49
CA ASN A 225 -17.97 -9.04 16.61
C ASN A 225 -16.96 -8.99 15.45
N GLY A 226 -17.18 -9.78 14.40
CA GLY A 226 -16.29 -9.92 13.25
C GLY A 226 -15.20 -10.97 13.41
N HIS A 227 -14.33 -11.07 12.40
CA HIS A 227 -13.19 -11.97 12.34
C HIS A 227 -11.91 -11.24 11.89
N PHE A 228 -10.78 -11.94 11.88
CA PHE A 228 -9.51 -11.46 11.33
C PHE A 228 -8.66 -12.62 10.83
N GLY A 229 -7.66 -12.35 9.99
CA GLY A 229 -6.67 -13.34 9.55
C GLY A 229 -5.23 -12.94 9.85
N PRO A 230 -4.25 -13.65 9.27
CA PRO A 230 -2.83 -13.41 9.54
C PRO A 230 -2.35 -12.06 9.01
N GLU A 231 -3.14 -11.38 8.16
CA GLU A 231 -2.80 -10.06 7.63
C GLU A 231 -2.62 -8.98 8.70
N VAL A 232 -3.22 -9.14 9.89
CA VAL A 232 -3.17 -8.14 10.97
C VAL A 232 -1.75 -8.01 11.55
N SER A 233 -1.18 -9.10 12.04
CA SER A 233 0.18 -9.08 12.60
C SER A 233 1.23 -8.83 11.51
N PHE A 234 1.00 -9.35 10.31
CA PHE A 234 1.80 -9.04 9.12
C PHE A 234 1.88 -7.52 8.86
N ALA A 235 0.73 -6.86 8.71
CA ALA A 235 0.68 -5.45 8.33
C ALA A 235 1.21 -4.54 9.44
N ARG A 236 0.95 -4.85 10.72
CA ARG A 236 1.52 -4.12 11.85
C ARG A 236 3.05 -4.21 11.88
N LYS A 237 3.64 -5.39 11.65
CA LYS A 237 5.08 -5.52 11.55
C LYS A 237 5.65 -4.78 10.31
N MET A 238 5.01 -4.86 9.14
CA MET A 238 5.43 -4.08 7.95
C MET A 238 5.38 -2.56 8.22
N LYS A 239 4.36 -2.07 8.92
CA LYS A 239 4.27 -0.66 9.36
C LYS A 239 5.41 -0.29 10.31
N GLY A 240 5.73 -1.18 11.27
CA GLY A 240 6.88 -1.01 12.17
C GLY A 240 8.24 -1.03 11.47
N LEU A 241 8.35 -1.72 10.33
CA LEU A 241 9.53 -1.75 9.45
C LEU A 241 9.65 -0.49 8.56
N GLY A 242 8.72 0.45 8.66
CA GLY A 242 8.74 1.74 7.94
C GLY A 242 7.98 1.78 6.61
N TYR A 243 7.29 0.69 6.23
CA TYR A 243 6.38 0.69 5.08
C TYR A 243 5.10 1.47 5.39
N ASN A 244 4.36 1.84 4.35
CA ASN A 244 3.01 2.37 4.44
C ASN A 244 1.98 1.35 3.89
N PRO A 245 1.73 0.24 4.63
CA PRO A 245 1.02 -0.91 4.10
C PRO A 245 -0.46 -0.63 3.84
N ALA A 246 -0.90 -1.05 2.65
CA ALA A 246 -2.29 -1.32 2.34
C ALA A 246 -2.44 -2.81 2.02
N ILE A 247 -3.43 -3.47 2.61
CA ILE A 247 -3.73 -4.88 2.37
C ILE A 247 -4.98 -4.97 1.49
N PHE A 248 -4.84 -5.51 0.28
CA PHE A 248 -5.97 -5.95 -0.52
C PHE A 248 -6.17 -7.45 -0.31
N LYS A 249 -7.27 -7.84 0.34
CA LYS A 249 -7.58 -9.20 0.72
C LYS A 249 -8.74 -9.75 -0.10
N TYR A 250 -8.59 -10.93 -0.70
CA TYR A 250 -9.62 -11.57 -1.51
C TYR A 250 -9.57 -13.08 -1.28
N THR A 251 -10.56 -13.63 -0.58
CA THR A 251 -10.43 -14.96 0.03
C THR A 251 -11.76 -15.70 0.12
N GLU A 252 -11.74 -17.03 -0.04
CA GLU A 252 -12.95 -17.87 0.07
C GLU A 252 -12.66 -19.31 0.53
N GLY A 253 -13.46 -19.80 1.48
CA GLY A 253 -13.31 -21.12 2.08
C GLY A 253 -13.55 -22.27 1.10
N SER A 254 -12.87 -23.41 1.31
CA SER A 254 -13.04 -24.63 0.51
C SER A 254 -12.90 -24.44 -1.01
N THR A 255 -11.99 -23.55 -1.44
CA THR A 255 -11.74 -23.28 -2.86
C THR A 255 -10.45 -23.91 -3.36
N SER A 256 -10.55 -24.53 -4.52
CA SER A 256 -9.42 -25.07 -5.31
C SER A 256 -9.08 -24.17 -6.51
N ILE A 257 -7.83 -24.16 -6.94
CA ILE A 257 -7.43 -23.53 -8.22
C ILE A 257 -8.15 -24.23 -9.37
N TYR A 258 -8.22 -25.56 -9.32
CA TYR A 258 -8.82 -26.37 -10.37
C TYR A 258 -10.29 -26.00 -10.67
N ASN A 259 -11.14 -25.85 -9.65
CA ASN A 259 -12.57 -25.57 -9.85
C ASN A 259 -12.93 -24.09 -9.76
N HIS A 260 -12.31 -23.31 -8.88
CA HIS A 260 -12.85 -22.02 -8.42
C HIS A 260 -12.02 -20.83 -8.87
N TRP A 261 -10.72 -20.81 -8.56
CA TRP A 261 -9.86 -19.69 -8.94
C TRP A 261 -9.60 -19.63 -10.44
N LYS A 262 -9.42 -20.82 -11.04
CA LYS A 262 -8.97 -21.04 -12.42
C LYS A 262 -7.61 -20.38 -12.71
N VAL A 263 -7.03 -20.74 -13.86
CA VAL A 263 -5.88 -20.03 -14.43
C VAL A 263 -6.30 -18.67 -14.99
N PRO A 264 -5.38 -17.71 -15.20
CA PRO A 264 -5.68 -16.41 -15.80
C PRO A 264 -6.46 -16.55 -17.12
N GLY A 265 -7.52 -15.76 -17.27
CA GLY A 265 -8.43 -15.81 -18.43
C GLY A 265 -9.50 -16.91 -18.35
N GLY A 266 -9.48 -17.77 -17.33
CA GLY A 266 -10.46 -18.83 -17.10
C GLY A 266 -11.79 -18.34 -16.47
N GLY A 267 -11.92 -17.06 -16.13
CA GLY A 267 -13.16 -16.46 -15.60
C GLY A 267 -13.48 -16.81 -14.13
N GLY A 268 -12.53 -17.46 -13.44
CA GLY A 268 -12.66 -17.86 -12.04
C GLY A 268 -12.39 -16.73 -11.05
N TYR A 269 -12.27 -17.08 -9.77
CA TYR A 269 -12.01 -16.12 -8.69
C TYR A 269 -10.70 -15.34 -8.86
N TYR A 270 -9.70 -15.89 -9.57
CA TYR A 270 -8.46 -15.15 -9.86
C TYR A 270 -8.69 -13.94 -10.78
N ASP A 271 -9.47 -14.07 -11.85
CA ASP A 271 -9.77 -12.94 -12.73
C ASP A 271 -10.70 -11.92 -12.04
N LYS A 272 -11.63 -12.39 -11.20
CA LYS A 272 -12.49 -11.51 -10.38
C LYS A 272 -11.67 -10.74 -9.33
N MET A 273 -10.69 -11.38 -8.71
CA MET A 273 -9.71 -10.76 -7.81
C MET A 273 -8.97 -9.63 -8.53
N LYS A 274 -8.44 -9.87 -9.75
CA LYS A 274 -7.76 -8.83 -10.54
C LYS A 274 -8.64 -7.62 -10.82
N THR A 275 -9.90 -7.83 -11.20
CA THR A 275 -10.87 -6.75 -11.44
C THR A 275 -11.09 -5.91 -10.17
N LYS A 276 -11.31 -6.56 -9.02
CA LYS A 276 -11.49 -5.89 -7.73
C LYS A 276 -10.21 -5.18 -7.24
N LEU A 277 -9.05 -5.79 -7.43
CA LEU A 277 -7.73 -5.21 -7.12
C LEU A 277 -7.48 -3.94 -7.95
N LYS A 278 -7.78 -3.97 -9.26
CA LYS A 278 -7.68 -2.78 -10.11
C LYS A 278 -8.54 -1.64 -9.59
N ILE A 279 -9.80 -1.91 -9.24
CA ILE A 279 -10.71 -0.91 -8.65
C ILE A 279 -10.13 -0.35 -7.34
N ALA A 280 -9.58 -1.20 -6.47
CA ALA A 280 -8.96 -0.77 -5.22
C ALA A 280 -7.71 0.11 -5.44
N ILE A 281 -6.86 -0.22 -6.42
CA ILE A 281 -5.70 0.60 -6.82
C ILE A 281 -6.16 1.94 -7.40
N ASP A 282 -7.17 1.93 -8.27
CA ASP A 282 -7.71 3.15 -8.90
C ASP A 282 -8.36 4.08 -7.87
N GLN A 283 -8.99 3.53 -6.81
CA GLN A 283 -9.47 4.32 -5.67
C GLN A 283 -8.33 5.10 -5.00
N LEU A 284 -7.20 4.45 -4.66
CA LEU A 284 -6.03 5.11 -4.06
C LEU A 284 -5.38 6.13 -5.00
N LYS A 285 -5.34 5.86 -6.30
CA LYS A 285 -4.82 6.80 -7.31
C LYS A 285 -5.74 8.01 -7.49
N SER A 286 -7.06 7.83 -7.52
CA SER A 286 -8.05 8.92 -7.58
C SER A 286 -7.99 9.84 -6.36
N MET A 287 -7.49 9.30 -5.26
CA MET A 287 -7.20 9.94 -3.97
C MET A 287 -5.87 10.71 -3.95
N GLY A 288 -5.08 10.66 -5.04
CA GLY A 288 -3.79 11.35 -5.17
C GLY A 288 -2.59 10.54 -4.67
N HIS A 289 -2.76 9.31 -4.19
CA HIS A 289 -1.65 8.48 -3.73
C HIS A 289 -0.93 7.79 -4.91
N THR A 290 0.37 7.54 -4.76
CA THR A 290 1.07 6.55 -5.58
C THR A 290 0.88 5.17 -4.95
N VAL A 291 0.89 4.10 -5.75
CA VAL A 291 0.66 2.73 -5.26
C VAL A 291 1.71 1.82 -5.89
N THR A 292 2.50 1.15 -5.05
CA THR A 292 3.49 0.14 -5.46
C THR A 292 3.07 -1.21 -4.91
N ILE A 293 2.91 -2.23 -5.77
CA ILE A 293 2.67 -3.59 -5.30
C ILE A 293 4.00 -4.17 -4.80
N LYS A 294 4.09 -4.43 -3.49
CA LYS A 294 5.32 -4.89 -2.81
C LYS A 294 5.40 -6.40 -2.66
N GLY A 295 4.27 -7.10 -2.62
CA GLY A 295 4.27 -8.56 -2.55
C GLY A 295 2.90 -9.18 -2.69
N PHE A 296 2.90 -10.49 -2.90
CA PHE A 296 1.72 -11.35 -3.00
C PHE A 296 1.80 -12.45 -1.94
N VAL A 297 0.73 -12.61 -1.16
CA VAL A 297 0.59 -13.69 -0.17
C VAL A 297 -0.50 -14.63 -0.65
N TRP A 298 -0.16 -15.90 -0.81
CA TRP A 298 -1.03 -16.95 -1.34
C TRP A 298 -1.09 -18.15 -0.38
N ILE A 299 -2.15 -18.24 0.42
CA ILE A 299 -2.33 -19.31 1.41
C ILE A 299 -3.49 -20.21 1.00
N GLN A 300 -3.18 -21.27 0.26
CA GLN A 300 -4.16 -22.11 -0.43
C GLN A 300 -3.58 -23.45 -0.90
N GLY A 301 -4.42 -24.48 -0.97
CA GLY A 301 -4.12 -25.75 -1.64
C GLY A 301 -4.80 -26.97 -1.04
N GLU A 302 -5.43 -26.82 0.13
CA GLU A 302 -6.07 -27.90 0.86
C GLU A 302 -7.16 -28.58 0.02
N SER A 303 -7.97 -27.80 -0.71
CA SER A 303 -9.03 -28.32 -1.60
C SER A 303 -8.53 -28.79 -2.97
N ASP A 304 -7.36 -28.34 -3.45
CA ASP A 304 -6.72 -29.01 -4.61
C ASP A 304 -6.13 -30.37 -4.22
N SER A 305 -5.97 -30.65 -2.92
CA SER A 305 -5.47 -31.94 -2.43
C SER A 305 -6.59 -32.97 -2.21
N GLU A 306 -7.86 -32.62 -2.45
CA GLU A 306 -9.01 -33.53 -2.29
C GLU A 306 -9.02 -34.66 -3.33
N THR A 307 -8.44 -34.45 -4.52
CA THR A 307 -8.32 -35.49 -5.56
C THR A 307 -6.98 -35.42 -6.27
N GLN A 308 -6.48 -36.57 -6.74
CA GLN A 308 -5.23 -36.64 -7.49
C GLN A 308 -5.27 -35.81 -8.79
N ALA A 309 -6.44 -35.67 -9.41
CA ALA A 309 -6.62 -34.88 -10.64
C ALA A 309 -6.39 -33.38 -10.39
N TYR A 310 -6.92 -32.84 -9.29
CA TYR A 310 -6.73 -31.44 -8.91
C TYR A 310 -5.27 -31.20 -8.50
N ALA A 311 -4.73 -32.09 -7.66
CA ALA A 311 -3.38 -32.00 -7.14
C ALA A 311 -2.30 -32.05 -8.25
N ASN A 312 -2.49 -32.88 -9.27
CA ASN A 312 -1.59 -32.98 -10.43
C ASN A 312 -1.61 -31.71 -11.29
N ALA A 313 -2.73 -30.99 -11.36
CA ALA A 313 -2.82 -29.73 -12.11
C ALA A 313 -2.20 -28.54 -11.36
N TYR A 314 -2.17 -28.60 -10.03
CA TYR A 314 -1.87 -27.48 -9.14
C TYR A 314 -0.64 -26.66 -9.53
N LYS A 315 0.52 -27.33 -9.69
CA LYS A 315 1.81 -26.67 -9.96
C LYS A 315 1.74 -25.78 -11.20
N THR A 316 1.23 -26.32 -12.31
CA THR A 316 1.10 -25.60 -13.58
C THR A 316 0.11 -24.46 -13.46
N SER A 317 -1.02 -24.68 -12.79
CA SER A 317 -2.03 -23.62 -12.59
C SER A 317 -1.52 -22.48 -11.70
N PHE A 318 -0.77 -22.78 -10.64
CA PHE A 318 -0.19 -21.78 -9.76
C PHE A 318 0.97 -21.02 -10.41
N LEU A 319 1.83 -21.68 -11.19
CA LEU A 319 2.85 -21.01 -12.01
C LEU A 319 2.23 -20.02 -13.03
N ASN A 320 1.08 -20.35 -13.62
CA ASN A 320 0.35 -19.42 -14.48
C ASN A 320 -0.17 -18.19 -13.72
N ILE A 321 -0.68 -18.37 -12.49
CA ILE A 321 -1.08 -17.27 -11.59
C ILE A 321 0.13 -16.39 -11.21
N ILE A 322 1.26 -17.00 -10.83
CA ILE A 322 2.51 -16.29 -10.50
C ILE A 322 2.99 -15.43 -11.69
N SER A 323 2.99 -16.01 -12.90
CA SER A 323 3.38 -15.32 -14.12
C SER A 323 2.48 -14.13 -14.43
N ASP A 324 1.15 -14.28 -14.31
CA ASP A 324 0.20 -13.20 -14.61
C ASP A 324 0.21 -12.11 -13.53
N ILE A 325 0.31 -12.45 -12.23
CA ILE A 325 0.51 -11.48 -11.14
C ILE A 325 1.75 -10.63 -11.41
N ARG A 326 2.88 -11.27 -11.75
CA ARG A 326 4.15 -10.57 -11.97
C ARG A 326 4.14 -9.71 -13.23
N ASN A 327 3.69 -10.27 -14.36
CA ASN A 327 3.83 -9.61 -15.66
C ASN A 327 2.69 -8.64 -15.99
N ASN A 328 1.44 -8.97 -15.61
CA ASN A 328 0.23 -8.28 -16.07
C ASN A 328 -0.49 -7.48 -14.97
N VAL A 329 -0.22 -7.76 -13.68
CA VAL A 329 -0.89 -7.06 -12.55
C VAL A 329 0.07 -6.12 -11.82
N ALA A 330 1.22 -6.62 -11.38
CA ALA A 330 2.22 -5.83 -10.66
C ALA A 330 3.25 -5.16 -11.59
N HIS A 331 3.39 -5.66 -12.82
CA HIS A 331 4.49 -5.34 -13.75
C HIS A 331 5.88 -5.43 -13.09
N ASN A 332 6.02 -6.36 -12.15
CA ASN A 332 7.22 -6.65 -11.40
C ASN A 332 7.56 -8.15 -11.59
N PRO A 333 8.49 -8.50 -12.50
CA PRO A 333 8.88 -9.89 -12.77
C PRO A 333 9.59 -10.59 -11.61
N VAL A 334 10.03 -9.83 -10.59
CA VAL A 334 10.66 -10.31 -9.36
C VAL A 334 9.81 -9.99 -8.13
N LEU A 335 8.49 -9.86 -8.29
CA LEU A 335 7.58 -9.60 -7.16
C LEU A 335 7.79 -10.69 -6.09
N PRO A 336 8.06 -10.30 -4.83
CA PRO A 336 8.04 -11.19 -3.67
C PRO A 336 6.71 -11.94 -3.53
N ILE A 337 6.78 -13.27 -3.40
CA ILE A 337 5.61 -14.12 -3.14
C ILE A 337 5.87 -14.96 -1.90
N VAL A 338 4.97 -14.87 -0.91
CA VAL A 338 4.93 -15.82 0.20
C VAL A 338 3.77 -16.77 -0.03
N THR A 339 4.07 -18.07 -0.01
CA THR A 339 3.11 -19.11 -0.37
C THR A 339 3.02 -20.18 0.73
N GLY A 340 1.84 -20.78 0.90
CA GLY A 340 1.63 -21.76 1.95
C GLY A 340 0.38 -22.61 1.74
N VAL A 341 0.38 -23.79 2.37
CA VAL A 341 -0.75 -24.71 2.48
C VAL A 341 -0.65 -25.39 3.83
N ASP A 342 -1.77 -25.72 4.46
CA ASP A 342 -1.76 -26.47 5.71
C ASP A 342 -1.22 -27.90 5.49
N GLU A 343 0.03 -28.14 5.88
CA GLU A 343 0.70 -29.43 5.72
C GLU A 343 0.06 -30.56 6.54
N GLN A 344 -0.76 -30.22 7.53
CA GLN A 344 -1.44 -31.17 8.42
C GLN A 344 -2.91 -31.39 8.02
N HIS A 345 -3.41 -30.77 6.93
CA HIS A 345 -4.75 -31.02 6.42
C HIS A 345 -4.87 -32.48 5.94
N PRO A 346 -5.93 -33.24 6.31
CA PRO A 346 -6.03 -34.66 5.95
C PRO A 346 -5.84 -34.94 4.45
N SER A 347 -6.45 -34.15 3.57
CA SER A 347 -6.27 -34.28 2.11
C SER A 347 -4.84 -33.99 1.64
N VAL A 348 -4.12 -33.03 2.27
CA VAL A 348 -2.72 -32.68 1.94
C VAL A 348 -1.77 -33.77 2.41
N VAL A 349 -2.03 -34.38 3.57
CA VAL A 349 -1.28 -35.54 4.08
C VAL A 349 -1.47 -36.76 3.17
N ASN A 350 -2.71 -37.01 2.72
CA ASN A 350 -3.03 -38.13 1.83
C ASN A 350 -2.52 -37.93 0.39
N ILE A 351 -2.56 -36.69 -0.13
CA ILE A 351 -2.13 -36.33 -1.49
C ILE A 351 -1.12 -35.16 -1.41
N PRO A 352 0.16 -35.44 -1.06
CA PRO A 352 1.17 -34.40 -0.81
C PRO A 352 1.66 -33.67 -2.07
N THR A 353 1.13 -33.97 -3.26
CA THR A 353 1.52 -33.34 -4.53
C THR A 353 1.39 -31.81 -4.50
N VAL A 354 0.37 -31.26 -3.84
CA VAL A 354 0.19 -29.81 -3.70
C VAL A 354 1.26 -29.19 -2.79
N LEU A 355 1.53 -29.80 -1.64
CA LEU A 355 2.62 -29.38 -0.74
C LEU A 355 3.99 -29.43 -1.42
N ASN A 356 4.24 -30.49 -2.18
CA ASN A 356 5.47 -30.64 -2.95
C ASN A 356 5.58 -29.57 -4.05
N ALA A 357 4.48 -29.24 -4.73
CA ALA A 357 4.45 -28.16 -5.72
C ALA A 357 4.80 -26.79 -5.11
N HIS A 358 4.23 -26.44 -3.96
CA HIS A 358 4.58 -25.21 -3.21
C HIS A 358 6.09 -25.14 -2.90
N LYS A 359 6.65 -26.22 -2.34
CA LYS A 359 8.07 -26.32 -1.98
C LYS A 359 8.98 -26.26 -3.21
N GLU A 360 8.62 -26.96 -4.28
CA GLU A 360 9.41 -26.97 -5.52
C GLU A 360 9.42 -25.60 -6.22
N ILE A 361 8.28 -24.90 -6.24
CA ILE A 361 8.18 -23.54 -6.79
C ILE A 361 9.08 -22.58 -5.99
N ALA A 362 9.01 -22.62 -4.65
CA ALA A 362 9.87 -21.79 -3.79
C ALA A 362 11.37 -22.14 -3.93
N ASN A 363 11.73 -23.42 -4.08
CA ASN A 363 13.13 -23.82 -4.27
C ASN A 363 13.72 -23.33 -5.61
N ASN A 364 12.87 -23.19 -6.64
CA ASN A 364 13.27 -22.83 -8.00
C ASN A 364 13.21 -21.32 -8.28
N ASP A 365 12.63 -20.50 -7.39
CA ASP A 365 12.45 -19.05 -7.59
C ASP A 365 12.89 -18.27 -6.36
N HIS A 366 13.94 -17.47 -6.49
CA HIS A 366 14.58 -16.76 -5.37
C HIS A 366 13.69 -15.64 -4.79
N PHE A 367 12.62 -15.27 -5.49
CA PHE A 367 11.64 -14.27 -5.03
C PHE A 367 10.35 -14.94 -4.51
N ILE A 368 10.37 -16.24 -4.22
CA ILE A 368 9.26 -16.99 -3.63
C ILE A 368 9.72 -17.70 -2.35
N THR A 369 8.90 -17.68 -1.31
CA THR A 369 9.16 -18.42 -0.06
C THR A 369 7.94 -19.23 0.35
N PHE A 370 8.14 -20.52 0.64
CA PHE A 370 7.15 -21.35 1.29
C PHE A 370 7.20 -21.13 2.81
N THR A 371 6.07 -20.82 3.44
CA THR A 371 5.93 -20.74 4.90
C THR A 371 5.12 -21.92 5.43
N SER A 372 5.67 -22.61 6.43
CA SER A 372 5.02 -23.74 7.11
C SER A 372 3.97 -23.29 8.13
N MET A 373 2.91 -24.07 8.28
CA MET A 373 1.94 -23.98 9.37
C MET A 373 2.14 -25.05 10.46
N ILE A 374 3.15 -25.92 10.33
CA ILE A 374 3.42 -26.98 11.30
C ILE A 374 3.68 -26.38 12.69
N GLY A 375 3.02 -26.92 13.70
CA GLY A 375 3.15 -26.48 15.09
C GLY A 375 2.36 -25.20 15.43
N LEU A 376 1.66 -24.59 14.48
CA LEU A 376 0.75 -23.49 14.77
C LEU A 376 -0.54 -24.00 15.44
N PRO A 377 -1.03 -23.36 16.53
CA PRO A 377 -2.23 -23.86 17.22
C PRO A 377 -3.49 -23.79 16.35
N LYS A 378 -4.16 -24.95 16.17
CA LYS A 378 -5.40 -25.09 15.39
C LYS A 378 -6.67 -25.13 16.24
N ALA A 379 -7.77 -24.63 15.68
CA ALA A 379 -9.11 -24.67 16.25
C ALA A 379 -9.89 -25.94 15.85
N ASP A 380 -9.56 -26.52 14.70
CA ASP A 380 -10.07 -27.80 14.21
C ASP A 380 -8.96 -28.57 13.47
N VAL A 381 -9.30 -29.54 12.61
CA VAL A 381 -8.30 -30.34 11.87
C VAL A 381 -7.45 -29.52 10.90
N THR A 382 -7.92 -28.34 10.48
CA THR A 382 -7.27 -27.48 9.48
C THR A 382 -7.03 -26.04 9.95
N HIS A 383 -8.07 -25.39 10.49
CA HIS A 383 -8.05 -23.95 10.66
C HIS A 383 -7.23 -23.49 11.87
N LEU A 384 -6.35 -22.52 11.65
CA LEU A 384 -5.57 -21.89 12.73
C LEU A 384 -6.47 -21.13 13.73
N THR A 385 -6.21 -21.29 15.02
CA THR A 385 -6.81 -20.47 16.10
C THR A 385 -6.48 -18.98 15.92
N PRO A 386 -7.17 -18.05 16.62
CA PRO A 386 -6.76 -16.64 16.68
C PRO A 386 -5.27 -16.43 17.00
N ALA A 387 -4.72 -17.19 17.96
CA ALA A 387 -3.29 -17.15 18.29
C ALA A 387 -2.41 -17.72 17.16
N GLY A 388 -2.83 -18.82 16.54
CA GLY A 388 -2.16 -19.41 15.38
C GLY A 388 -2.10 -18.46 14.18
N LEU A 389 -3.17 -17.71 13.92
CA LEU A 389 -3.22 -16.68 12.87
C LEU A 389 -2.25 -15.53 13.14
N VAL A 390 -2.16 -15.06 14.39
CA VAL A 390 -1.16 -14.03 14.78
C VAL A 390 0.27 -14.52 14.53
N THR A 391 0.59 -15.76 14.95
CA THR A 391 1.91 -16.37 14.72
C THR A 391 2.18 -16.60 13.23
N HIS A 392 1.19 -17.05 12.46
CA HIS A 392 1.32 -17.23 11.01
C HIS A 392 1.64 -15.91 10.31
N GLY A 393 0.94 -14.83 10.67
CA GLY A 393 1.20 -13.50 10.11
C GLY A 393 2.59 -12.95 10.45
N ASN A 394 3.13 -13.33 11.61
CA ASN A 394 4.52 -13.03 11.97
C ASN A 394 5.51 -13.77 11.03
N ILE A 395 5.29 -15.07 10.78
CA ILE A 395 6.12 -15.89 9.89
C ILE A 395 6.05 -15.40 8.44
N ILE A 396 4.85 -15.07 7.95
CA ILE A 396 4.64 -14.48 6.62
C ILE A 396 5.35 -13.13 6.50
N TYR A 397 5.32 -12.29 7.55
CA TYR A 397 6.09 -11.06 7.58
C TYR A 397 7.59 -11.34 7.50
N ASP A 398 8.09 -12.26 8.31
CA ASP A 398 9.54 -12.51 8.41
C ASP A 398 10.07 -13.03 7.05
N ALA A 399 9.28 -13.83 6.33
CA ALA A 399 9.57 -14.27 4.96
C ALA A 399 9.50 -13.11 3.95
N MET A 400 8.43 -12.32 3.97
CA MET A 400 8.25 -11.18 3.06
C MET A 400 9.31 -10.10 3.26
N ALA A 401 9.70 -9.81 4.50
CA ALA A 401 10.75 -8.85 4.83
C ALA A 401 12.10 -9.30 4.27
N CYS A 402 12.44 -10.59 4.42
CA CYS A 402 13.64 -11.18 3.83
C CYS A 402 13.62 -11.09 2.28
N LEU A 403 12.51 -11.43 1.63
CA LEU A 403 12.33 -11.26 0.17
C LEU A 403 12.43 -9.80 -0.29
N LEU A 404 12.14 -8.84 0.58
CA LEU A 404 12.27 -7.40 0.35
C LEU A 404 13.67 -6.85 0.69
N GLY A 405 14.64 -7.71 1.03
CA GLY A 405 16.03 -7.35 1.31
C GLY A 405 16.34 -6.95 2.75
N HIS A 406 15.43 -7.19 3.70
CA HIS A 406 15.69 -6.97 5.13
C HIS A 406 16.35 -8.18 5.79
N ALA A 407 16.82 -8.01 7.02
CA ALA A 407 17.47 -9.08 7.78
C ALA A 407 16.55 -10.30 7.96
N CYS A 408 17.01 -11.45 7.49
CA CYS A 408 16.26 -12.71 7.50
C CYS A 408 16.45 -13.47 8.83
N PRO A 409 15.36 -13.84 9.54
CA PRO A 409 15.48 -14.71 10.70
C PRO A 409 16.06 -16.10 10.39
N PRO A 410 16.82 -16.72 11.31
CA PRO A 410 17.33 -18.07 11.14
C PRO A 410 16.20 -19.08 10.89
N GLY A 411 16.37 -19.95 9.91
CA GLY A 411 15.42 -21.03 9.60
C GLY A 411 14.37 -20.71 8.53
N ILE A 412 14.24 -19.44 8.10
CA ILE A 412 13.53 -19.14 6.85
C ILE A 412 14.43 -19.57 5.69
N GLY A 413 13.99 -20.61 4.97
CA GLY A 413 14.77 -21.34 3.96
C GLY A 413 15.02 -20.60 2.65
N LEU A 414 15.37 -19.31 2.72
CA LEU A 414 15.85 -18.55 1.59
C LEU A 414 17.35 -18.77 1.38
N LYS A 415 17.74 -18.95 0.11
CA LYS A 415 19.15 -19.04 -0.29
C LYS A 415 19.82 -17.71 0.09
N GLN A 416 20.83 -17.76 0.96
CA GLN A 416 21.43 -16.55 1.52
C GLN A 416 22.00 -15.64 0.43
N ASN A 417 21.54 -14.38 0.45
CA ASN A 417 22.21 -13.19 -0.07
C ASN A 417 22.93 -13.32 -1.43
N GLU A 418 22.16 -13.28 -2.52
CA GLU A 418 22.67 -12.65 -3.75
C GLU A 418 22.56 -11.13 -3.57
N THR A 419 23.68 -10.48 -3.23
CA THR A 419 23.74 -9.03 -3.11
C THR A 419 23.44 -8.37 -4.45
N VAL A 420 22.36 -7.60 -4.51
CA VAL A 420 22.08 -6.67 -5.61
C VAL A 420 23.12 -5.55 -5.58
N SER A 421 24.21 -5.73 -6.33
CA SER A 421 25.26 -4.71 -6.47
C SER A 421 24.86 -3.70 -7.54
N GLU A 422 24.31 -2.59 -7.07
CA GLU A 422 24.10 -1.32 -7.79
C GLU A 422 23.15 -1.34 -9.00
N ASN A 423 22.29 -0.33 -9.06
CA ASN A 423 21.33 -0.12 -10.15
C ASN A 423 21.92 0.97 -11.08
N VAL A 424 22.87 0.58 -11.93
CA VAL A 424 23.59 1.49 -12.84
C VAL A 424 23.04 1.35 -14.25
N GLY A 425 22.33 2.38 -14.72
CA GLY A 425 21.74 2.38 -16.05
C GLY A 425 20.70 1.28 -16.24
N ASN A 426 20.53 0.84 -17.48
CA ASN A 426 19.46 -0.10 -17.87
C ASN A 426 19.81 -1.58 -17.60
N VAL A 427 20.66 -1.87 -16.61
CA VAL A 427 21.19 -3.21 -16.38
C VAL A 427 21.22 -3.57 -14.89
N VAL A 428 20.85 -4.81 -14.56
CA VAL A 428 21.00 -5.37 -13.19
C VAL A 428 21.87 -6.62 -13.25
N ILE A 429 22.81 -6.75 -12.31
CA ILE A 429 23.74 -7.88 -12.18
C ILE A 429 23.39 -8.69 -10.92
N TYR A 430 23.34 -10.01 -11.06
CA TYR A 430 23.05 -10.99 -10.01
C TYR A 430 24.20 -12.00 -9.95
N PRO A 431 25.24 -11.76 -9.14
CA PRO A 431 26.31 -12.72 -8.93
C PRO A 431 25.91 -13.72 -7.83
N SER A 432 26.08 -15.02 -8.11
CA SER A 432 25.73 -16.11 -7.20
C SER A 432 26.99 -16.84 -6.68
N PRO A 433 27.45 -16.56 -5.45
CA PRO A 433 28.63 -17.22 -4.87
C PRO A 433 28.45 -18.74 -4.66
N ALA A 434 27.21 -19.23 -4.72
CA ALA A 434 26.86 -20.62 -4.45
C ALA A 434 26.80 -21.51 -5.70
N THR A 435 26.77 -20.94 -6.91
CA THR A 435 26.56 -21.69 -8.17
C THR A 435 27.62 -21.42 -9.24
N ASP A 436 28.59 -20.54 -8.96
CA ASP A 436 29.53 -19.96 -9.91
C ASP A 436 28.84 -19.29 -11.12
N ILE A 437 27.61 -18.79 -10.97
CA ILE A 437 26.84 -18.17 -12.07
C ILE A 437 26.67 -16.67 -11.81
N VAL A 438 26.77 -15.89 -12.87
CA VAL A 438 26.39 -14.47 -12.90
C VAL A 438 25.31 -14.28 -13.96
N HIS A 439 24.19 -13.67 -13.58
CA HIS A 439 23.17 -13.19 -14.52
C HIS A 439 23.28 -11.67 -14.68
N ILE A 440 23.05 -11.18 -15.88
CA ILE A 440 23.03 -9.76 -16.24
C ILE A 440 21.77 -9.52 -17.07
N ARG A 441 20.88 -8.66 -16.60
CA ARG A 441 19.61 -8.38 -17.27
C ARG A 441 19.62 -7.01 -17.94
N ASN A 442 19.47 -7.00 -19.27
CA ASN A 442 19.29 -5.78 -20.07
C ASN A 442 17.81 -5.35 -20.02
N ILE A 443 17.48 -4.44 -19.11
CA ILE A 443 16.08 -4.06 -18.78
C ILE A 443 15.35 -3.48 -19.99
N ASN A 444 16.04 -2.69 -20.81
CA ASN A 444 15.46 -1.96 -21.94
C ASN A 444 15.78 -2.56 -23.32
N LYS A 445 16.37 -3.77 -23.39
CA LYS A 445 16.80 -4.43 -24.64
C LYS A 445 17.65 -3.53 -25.55
N VAL A 446 18.57 -2.76 -24.97
CA VAL A 446 19.49 -1.90 -25.74
C VAL A 446 20.50 -2.80 -26.46
N ASP A 447 20.81 -2.53 -27.73
CA ASP A 447 21.85 -3.29 -28.47
C ASP A 447 23.20 -3.22 -27.74
N LEU A 448 23.59 -4.34 -27.11
CA LEU A 448 24.87 -4.47 -26.42
C LEU A 448 25.97 -4.75 -27.44
N ASN A 449 27.01 -3.93 -27.40
CA ASN A 449 28.15 -3.98 -28.32
C ASN A 449 29.35 -4.71 -27.70
N GLU A 450 29.51 -4.66 -26.38
CA GLU A 450 30.56 -5.39 -25.66
C GLU A 450 30.16 -5.60 -24.20
N LEU A 451 30.53 -6.74 -23.63
CA LEU A 451 30.39 -7.04 -22.22
C LEU A 451 31.72 -7.63 -21.70
N LYS A 452 32.37 -6.89 -20.79
CA LYS A 452 33.70 -7.22 -20.23
C LYS A 452 33.63 -7.50 -18.74
N ILE A 453 34.59 -8.26 -18.23
CA ILE A 453 34.83 -8.42 -16.79
C ILE A 453 36.31 -8.18 -16.48
N SER A 454 36.57 -7.48 -15.37
CA SER A 454 37.93 -7.29 -14.83
C SER A 454 37.98 -7.49 -13.32
N ASP A 455 39.15 -7.78 -12.78
CA ASP A 455 39.36 -7.79 -11.32
C ASP A 455 39.62 -6.39 -10.74
N ILE A 456 39.87 -6.34 -9.43
CA ILE A 456 40.21 -5.10 -8.70
C ILE A 456 41.52 -4.42 -9.14
N THR A 457 42.37 -5.09 -9.92
CA THR A 457 43.60 -4.51 -10.48
C THR A 457 43.38 -3.92 -11.88
N GLY A 458 42.18 -4.13 -12.44
CA GLY A 458 41.85 -3.75 -13.82
C GLY A 458 42.31 -4.77 -14.86
N GLN A 459 42.71 -6.00 -14.47
CA GLN A 459 43.06 -7.05 -15.43
C GLN A 459 41.79 -7.51 -16.17
N ASP A 460 41.79 -7.47 -17.51
CA ASP A 460 40.69 -8.00 -18.33
C ASP A 460 40.68 -9.54 -18.29
N LEU A 461 39.56 -10.10 -17.82
CA LEU A 461 39.33 -11.53 -17.64
C LEU A 461 38.22 -12.06 -18.58
N THR A 462 37.71 -11.23 -19.49
CA THR A 462 36.57 -11.53 -20.37
C THR A 462 36.76 -12.80 -21.18
N LYS A 463 37.99 -13.08 -21.63
CA LYS A 463 38.34 -14.29 -22.39
C LYS A 463 38.36 -15.59 -21.56
N GLN A 464 38.25 -15.50 -20.23
CA GLN A 464 38.24 -16.67 -19.35
C GLN A 464 36.83 -17.24 -19.14
N ILE A 465 35.80 -16.46 -19.45
CA ILE A 465 34.38 -16.81 -19.30
C ILE A 465 33.67 -16.81 -20.66
N SER A 466 32.39 -17.20 -20.69
CA SER A 466 31.58 -17.19 -21.90
C SER A 466 30.13 -16.86 -21.56
N TRP A 467 29.49 -16.04 -22.39
CA TRP A 467 28.14 -15.52 -22.16
C TRP A 467 27.13 -16.23 -23.04
N TYR A 468 25.99 -16.59 -22.45
CA TYR A 468 24.80 -17.08 -23.13
C TYR A 468 23.67 -16.06 -22.94
N GLU A 469 23.06 -15.59 -24.02
CA GLU A 469 21.87 -14.73 -23.96
C GLU A 469 20.59 -15.55 -24.11
N SER A 470 19.64 -15.33 -23.21
CA SER A 470 18.28 -15.88 -23.32
C SER A 470 17.39 -15.01 -24.21
N ASN A 471 16.33 -15.59 -24.78
CA ASN A 471 15.27 -14.87 -25.51
C ASN A 471 14.58 -13.74 -24.70
N SER A 472 14.83 -13.66 -23.39
CA SER A 472 14.35 -12.62 -22.47
C SER A 472 15.33 -11.46 -22.24
N GLY A 473 16.48 -11.42 -22.92
CA GLY A 473 17.50 -10.37 -22.75
C GLY A 473 18.31 -10.49 -21.46
N ILE A 474 18.51 -11.74 -20.97
CA ILE A 474 19.34 -12.04 -19.82
C ILE A 474 20.60 -12.75 -20.32
N PHE A 475 21.74 -12.12 -20.09
CA PHE A 475 23.07 -12.70 -20.31
C PHE A 475 23.46 -13.50 -19.07
N THR A 476 23.92 -14.73 -19.25
CA THR A 476 24.31 -15.65 -18.19
C THR A 476 25.72 -16.15 -18.46
N SER A 477 26.57 -16.18 -17.43
CA SER A 477 27.90 -16.79 -17.54
C SER A 477 28.24 -17.63 -16.31
N LYS A 478 29.03 -18.69 -16.54
CA LYS A 478 29.66 -19.46 -15.47
C LYS A 478 31.06 -18.89 -15.21
N VAL A 479 31.26 -18.35 -14.01
CA VAL A 479 32.48 -17.69 -13.55
C VAL A 479 33.42 -18.61 -12.76
N SER A 480 33.20 -19.93 -12.77
CA SER A 480 33.97 -20.92 -11.99
C SER A 480 35.47 -21.04 -12.31
N LYS A 481 35.96 -20.27 -13.29
CA LYS A 481 37.39 -20.13 -13.63
C LYS A 481 38.03 -18.90 -13.00
N LEU A 482 37.21 -17.95 -12.53
CA LEU A 482 37.66 -16.80 -11.77
C LEU A 482 37.93 -17.22 -10.32
N ARG A 483 38.82 -16.50 -9.64
CA ARG A 483 39.09 -16.75 -8.21
C ARG A 483 37.99 -16.09 -7.38
N PRO A 484 37.74 -16.52 -6.12
CA PRO A 484 36.89 -15.75 -5.22
C PRO A 484 37.47 -14.33 -5.03
N GLY A 485 36.67 -13.31 -5.29
CA GLY A 485 37.12 -11.91 -5.28
C GLY A 485 36.05 -10.93 -5.76
N LEU A 486 36.38 -9.64 -5.71
CA LEU A 486 35.55 -8.57 -6.27
C LEU A 486 35.90 -8.38 -7.76
N TYR A 487 34.88 -8.20 -8.59
CA TYR A 487 34.98 -8.04 -10.03
C TYR A 487 34.15 -6.85 -10.51
N PHE A 488 34.64 -6.16 -11.53
CA PHE A 488 33.91 -5.12 -12.26
C PHE A 488 33.43 -5.68 -13.58
N VAL A 489 32.16 -5.44 -13.91
CA VAL A 489 31.58 -5.78 -15.21
C VAL A 489 31.32 -4.48 -15.96
N TYR A 490 31.86 -4.36 -17.16
CA TYR A 490 31.64 -3.20 -18.04
C TYR A 490 30.72 -3.58 -19.19
N ILE A 491 29.79 -2.69 -19.53
CA ILE A 491 28.79 -2.96 -20.57
C ILE A 491 28.76 -1.75 -21.51
N SER A 492 29.03 -1.97 -22.79
CA SER A 492 28.89 -0.94 -23.82
C SER A 492 27.69 -1.23 -24.71
N SER A 493 26.94 -0.20 -25.08
CA SER A 493 25.80 -0.28 -25.99
C SER A 493 25.97 0.67 -27.18
N ARG A 494 25.33 0.35 -28.31
CA ARG A 494 25.22 1.25 -29.46
C ARG A 494 23.88 1.97 -29.44
N LEU A 495 23.86 3.19 -28.91
CA LEU A 495 22.77 4.14 -29.11
C LEU A 495 23.16 5.15 -30.20
N ALA A 496 22.57 5.02 -31.39
CA ALA A 496 22.50 6.02 -32.47
C ALA A 496 23.69 7.01 -32.56
N GLY A 497 24.91 6.49 -32.76
CA GLY A 497 26.10 7.31 -33.01
C GLY A 497 26.79 7.93 -31.78
N LYS A 498 26.41 7.57 -30.54
CA LYS A 498 27.14 7.95 -29.32
C LYS A 498 27.60 6.72 -28.53
N PHE A 499 28.90 6.64 -28.29
CA PHE A 499 29.47 5.69 -27.34
C PHE A 499 29.27 6.24 -25.92
N TYR A 500 28.51 5.52 -25.10
CA TYR A 500 28.49 5.71 -23.66
C TYR A 500 29.36 4.63 -23.01
N LYS A 501 30.14 5.03 -22.02
CA LYS A 501 30.91 4.15 -21.14
C LYS A 501 30.24 4.23 -19.78
N GLU A 502 29.46 3.22 -19.45
CA GLU A 502 28.84 2.99 -18.13
C GLU A 502 29.59 1.84 -17.44
#